data_AF-G2JB08-F1
#
_entry.id   AF-G2JB08-F1
#
_cell.length_a   1.000
_cell.length_b   1.000
_cell.length_c   1.000
_cell.angle_alpha   90.00
_cell.angle_beta   90.00
_cell.angle_gamma   90.00
#
_symmetry.space_group_name_H-M   'P 1'
#
loop_
_entity.id
_entity.type
_entity.pdbx_description
1 polymer ?
#
loop_
_entity_poly.entity_id
_entity_poly.type
_entity_poly.pdbx_seq_one_letter_code
_entity_poly.pdbx_strand_id
1 'polypeptide(L)' 'MTIALSDGRALGVPLAWFPRLLHASQAQRMQYRISTRGLHWEALDEDISLAGLLAGYGDMTRRPAQAA' A
#
# COMPACT_ATOMS: atom_id res chain seq x y z
N MET A 1 -4.26 5.65 6.97
CA MET A 1 -2.98 4.94 7.16
C MET A 1 -1.86 5.92 6.89
N THR A 2 -0.78 5.87 7.67
CA THR A 2 0.36 6.77 7.50
C THR A 2 1.60 5.94 7.21
N ILE A 3 2.32 6.29 6.16
CA ILE A 3 3.59 5.66 5.79
C ILE A 3 4.70 6.66 6.07
N ALA A 4 5.58 6.33 7.02
CA ALA A 4 6.77 7.12 7.29
C ALA A 4 7.88 6.69 6.33
N LEU A 5 8.51 7.66 5.67
CA LEU A 5 9.64 7.45 4.78
C LEU A 5 10.94 7.75 5.52
N SER A 6 12.02 7.08 5.13
CA SER A 6 13.34 7.24 5.74
C SER A 6 13.94 8.64 5.58
N ASP A 7 13.42 9.43 4.63
CA ASP A 7 13.80 10.84 4.42
C ASP A 7 13.07 11.83 5.34
N GLY A 8 12.28 11.32 6.30
CA GLY A 8 11.53 12.11 7.28
C GLY A 8 10.16 12.58 6.80
N ARG A 9 9.76 12.27 5.55
CA ARG A 9 8.39 12.56 5.08
C ARG A 9 7.39 11.53 5.59
N ALA A 10 6.14 11.96 5.72
CA ALA A 10 5.01 11.08 6.02
C ALA A 10 3.95 11.19 4.92
N LEU A 11 3.51 10.06 4.38
CA LEU A 11 2.44 9.97 3.40
C LEU A 11 1.16 9.49 4.09
N GLY A 12 0.13 10.34 4.09
CA GLY A 12 -1.20 9.98 4.53
C GLY A 12 -2.01 9.40 3.38
N VAL A 13 -2.43 8.14 3.50
CA VAL A 13 -3.28 7.46 2.51
C VAL A 13 -4.54 6.91 3.19
N PRO A 14 -5.74 7.10 2.61
CA PRO A 14 -6.96 6.48 3.12
C PRO A 14 -6.83 4.96 3.11
N LEU A 15 -7.09 4.32 4.26
CA LEU A 15 -7.07 2.85 4.34
C LEU A 15 -8.16 2.22 3.44
N ALA A 16 -9.24 2.96 3.21
CA ALA A 16 -10.33 2.56 2.33
C ALA A 16 -9.91 2.34 0.88
N TRP A 17 -8.73 2.85 0.47
CA TRP A 17 -8.19 2.58 -0.86
C TRP A 17 -7.70 1.15 -1.01
N PHE A 18 -7.42 0.43 0.08
CA PHE A 18 -6.91 -0.93 0.06
C PHE A 18 -7.92 -1.86 0.74
N PRO A 19 -8.97 -2.37 0.02
CA PRO A 19 -10.04 -3.16 0.63
C PRO A 19 -9.54 -4.38 1.43
N ARG A 20 -8.46 -5.04 0.97
CA ARG A 20 -7.84 -6.16 1.68
C ARG A 20 -7.27 -5.73 3.02
N LEU A 21 -6.56 -4.60 3.07
CA LEU A 21 -6.06 -4.04 4.33
C LEU A 21 -7.19 -3.46 5.19
N LEU A 22 -8.23 -2.88 4.58
CA LEU A 22 -9.40 -2.37 5.29
C LEU A 22 -10.11 -3.46 6.09
N HIS A 23 -10.22 -4.67 5.53
CA HIS A 23 -10.84 -5.82 6.21
C HIS A 23 -9.86 -6.67 7.03
N ALA A 24 -8.55 -6.44 6.91
CA ALA A 24 -7.55 -7.16 7.69
C ALA A 24 -7.61 -6.82 9.18
N SER A 25 -7.35 -7.82 10.01
CA SER A 25 -7.12 -7.62 11.46
C SER A 25 -5.88 -6.78 11.72
N GLN A 26 -5.79 -6.17 12.91
CA GLN A 26 -4.60 -5.41 13.31
C GLN A 26 -3.33 -6.26 13.25
N ALA A 27 -3.40 -7.53 13.69
CA ALA A 27 -2.29 -8.46 13.65
C ALA A 27 -1.82 -8.76 12.21
N GLN A 28 -2.74 -8.87 11.25
CA GLN A 28 -2.39 -9.04 9.84
C GLN A 28 -1.79 -7.76 9.25
N ARG A 29 -2.34 -6.58 9.58
CA ARG A 29 -1.80 -5.29 9.11
C ARG A 29 -0.37 -5.02 9.60
N MET A 30 0.01 -5.53 10.77
CA MET A 30 1.38 -5.38 11.29
C MET A 30 2.37 -6.38 10.67
N GLN A 31 1.90 -7.44 10.01
CA GLN A 31 2.73 -8.44 9.36
C GLN A 31 3.04 -8.07 7.90
N TYR A 32 3.74 -6.93 7.72
CA TYR A 32 4.23 -6.50 6.42
C TYR A 32 5.74 -6.66 6.30
N ARG A 33 6.21 -6.79 5.07
CA ARG A 33 7.61 -6.74 4.69
C ARG A 33 7.88 -5.48 3.86
N ILE A 34 8.97 -4.80 4.18
CA ILE A 34 9.45 -3.64 3.42
C ILE A 34 10.38 -4.14 2.33
N SER A 35 10.18 -3.66 1.11
CA SER A 35 11.06 -3.89 -0.03
C SER A 35 11.50 -2.55 -0.64
N THR A 36 12.48 -2.59 -1.55
CA THR A 36 12.91 -1.40 -2.31
C THR A 36 11.82 -0.78 -3.18
N ARG A 37 10.73 -1.52 -3.45
CA ARG A 37 9.62 -1.08 -4.32
C ARG A 37 8.36 -0.69 -3.54
N GLY A 38 8.28 -1.01 -2.25
CA GLY A 38 7.06 -0.80 -1.46
C GLY A 38 6.86 -1.78 -0.31
N LEU A 39 5.62 -1.93 0.13
CA LEU A 39 5.19 -2.76 1.25
C LEU A 39 4.44 -3.99 0.75
N HIS A 40 4.71 -5.15 1.33
CA HIS A 40 4.06 -6.41 0.98
C HIS A 40 3.47 -7.10 2.22
N TRP A 41 2.22 -7.54 2.14
CA TRP A 41 1.55 -8.36 3.15
C TRP A 41 1.31 -9.75 2.59
N GLU A 42 2.14 -10.72 2.99
CA GLU A 42 2.05 -12.10 2.51
C GLU A 42 0.73 -12.77 2.89
N ALA A 43 0.31 -12.60 4.15
CA ALA A 43 -0.94 -13.20 4.65
C ALA A 43 -2.21 -12.62 4.00
N LEU A 44 -2.11 -11.45 3.37
CA LEU A 44 -3.21 -10.76 2.70
C LEU A 44 -3.06 -10.80 1.17
N ASP A 45 -1.91 -11.28 0.67
CA ASP A 45 -1.51 -11.24 -0.74
C ASP A 45 -1.62 -9.79 -1.31
N GLU A 46 -1.30 -8.79 -0.49
CA GLU A 46 -1.45 -7.37 -0.82
C GLU A 46 -0.09 -6.69 -1.00
N ASP A 47 0.05 -5.91 -2.06
CA ASP A 47 1.25 -5.13 -2.38
C ASP A 47 0.92 -3.65 -2.53
N ILE A 48 1.65 -2.79 -1.83
CA ILE A 48 1.56 -1.33 -1.99
C ILE A 48 2.87 -0.83 -2.58
N SER A 49 2.80 -0.26 -3.78
CA SER A 49 3.94 0.38 -4.43
C SER A 49 4.19 1.79 -3.87
N LEU A 50 5.39 2.04 -3.38
CA LEU A 50 5.77 3.38 -2.91
C LEU A 50 5.82 4.40 -4.07
N ALA A 51 6.32 3.98 -5.23
CA ALA A 51 6.34 4.81 -6.43
C ALA A 51 4.92 5.14 -6.90
N GLY A 52 4.00 4.17 -6.84
CA GLY A 52 2.59 4.36 -7.14
C GLY A 52 1.96 5.42 -6.23
N LEU A 53 2.19 5.32 -4.92
CA LEU A 53 1.70 6.30 -3.95
C LEU A 53 2.27 7.71 -4.19
N LEU A 54 3.56 7.83 -4.47
CA LEU A 54 4.21 9.12 -4.75
C LEU A 54 3.69 9.76 -6.05
N ALA A 55 3.27 8.95 -7.02
CA ALA A 55 2.65 9.40 -8.26
C ALA A 55 1.14 9.68 -8.13
N GLY A 56 0.54 9.45 -6.95
CA GLY A 56 -0.88 9.66 -6.69
C GLY A 56 -1.79 8.48 -7.06
N TYR A 57 -1.23 7.32 -7.39
CA TYR A 57 -1.98 6.09 -7.61
C TYR A 57 -2.25 5.41 -6.26
N GLY A 58 -3.47 5.53 -5.75
CA GLY A 58 -3.88 5.02 -4.44
C GLY A 58 -4.13 3.51 -4.32
N ASP A 59 -3.93 2.75 -5.40
CA ASP A 59 -4.36 1.36 -5.71
C ASP A 59 -5.55 0.75 -4.94
N MET A 60 -6.69 0.64 -5.64
CA MET A 60 -7.91 -0.08 -5.24
C MET A 60 -7.95 -1.51 -5.79
N THR A 61 -6.92 -2.29 -5.47
CA THR A 61 -6.78 -3.76 -5.66
C THR A 61 -6.83 -4.30 -7.11
N ARG A 62 -6.37 -3.50 -8.10
CA ARG A 62 -6.27 -3.71 -9.58
C ARG A 62 -7.45 -3.24 -10.46
N ARG A 63 -7.13 -2.30 -11.37
CA ARG A 63 -7.65 -2.26 -12.76
C ARG A 63 -6.47 -2.17 -13.75
N PRO A 64 -6.27 -3.11 -14.68
CA PRO A 64 -5.42 -2.89 -15.84
C PRO A 64 -6.22 -2.31 -17.02
N ALA A 65 -5.46 -1.74 -17.97
CA ALA A 65 -5.81 -1.24 -19.30
C ALA A 65 -6.21 0.25 -19.39
N GLN A 66 -5.21 1.09 -19.63
CA GLN A 66 -5.11 1.75 -20.93
C GLN A 66 -3.65 2.12 -21.23
N ALA A 67 -3.09 1.37 -22.18
CA ALA A 67 -2.01 1.85 -23.01
C ALA A 67 -2.56 2.94 -23.96
N ALA A 68 -1.77 3.98 -24.18
CA ALA A 68 -1.77 4.78 -25.39
C ALA A 68 -0.31 5.19 -25.65
#